data_AF-A0A328UDC2-F1
#
_entry.id   AF-A0A328UDC2-F1
#
_cell.length_a   1.000
_cell.length_b   1.000
_cell.length_c   1.000
_cell.angle_alpha   90.00
_cell.angle_beta   90.00
_cell.angle_gamma   90.00
#
_symmetry.space_group_name_H-M   'P 1'
#
loop_
_entity.id
_entity.type
_entity.pdbx_description
1 polymer ?
#
loop_
_entity_poly.entity_id
_entity_poly.type
_entity_poly.pdbx_seq_one_letter_code
_entity_poly.pdbx_strand_id
1 'polypeptide(L)' 'MLKPSADLKIDASVSRYALVVAVAKRAREITSEMENSGQIYQEKPVDLAVREFMTYPYKLVVCTNEDSASTDDLQ' A
#
# COMPACT_ATOMS: atom_id res chain seq x y z
N MET A 1 9.74 16.09 -3.73
CA MET A 1 8.47 15.38 -3.48
C MET A 1 7.83 15.10 -4.82
N LEU A 2 7.74 13.83 -5.20
CA LEU A 2 6.86 13.40 -6.29
C LEU A 2 5.41 13.70 -5.86
N LYS A 3 4.53 14.13 -6.77
CA LYS A 3 3.09 14.24 -6.50
C LYS A 3 2.48 12.85 -6.71
N PRO A 4 2.37 12.00 -5.66
CA PRO A 4 2.09 10.59 -5.87
C PRO A 4 0.65 10.34 -6.35
N SER A 5 -0.24 11.31 -6.16
CA SER A 5 -1.67 11.20 -6.47
C SER A 5 -2.06 11.62 -7.89
N ALA A 6 -1.17 12.26 -8.66
CA ALA A 6 -1.49 12.75 -10.00
C ALA A 6 -1.11 11.75 -11.12
N ASP A 7 -0.02 11.01 -10.92
CA ASP A 7 0.56 10.15 -11.97
C ASP A 7 0.28 8.65 -11.76
N LEU A 8 -0.38 8.28 -10.66
CA LEU A 8 -0.69 6.90 -10.37
C LEU A 8 -1.89 6.44 -11.22
N LYS A 9 -1.71 5.38 -12.00
CA LYS A 9 -2.75 4.74 -12.81
C LYS A 9 -3.73 4.01 -11.89
N ILE A 10 -4.63 4.75 -11.27
CA ILE A 10 -5.64 4.18 -10.38
C ILE A 10 -6.96 4.23 -11.10
N ASP A 11 -7.71 3.14 -10.97
CA ASP A 11 -9.06 3.06 -11.48
C ASP A 11 -9.94 4.12 -10.80
N ALA A 12 -10.82 4.78 -11.56
CA ALA A 12 -11.61 5.91 -11.07
C ALA A 12 -12.56 5.52 -9.92
N SER A 13 -12.79 4.23 -9.73
CA SER A 13 -13.59 3.62 -8.66
C SER A 13 -12.91 3.66 -7.29
N VAL A 14 -11.59 3.86 -7.22
CA VAL A 14 -10.84 3.81 -5.97
C VAL A 14 -10.74 5.19 -5.34
N SER A 15 -11.10 5.28 -4.05
CA SER A 15 -10.90 6.50 -3.27
C SER A 15 -9.43 6.87 -3.15
N ARG A 16 -9.09 8.13 -3.43
CA ARG A 16 -7.74 8.69 -3.21
C ARG A 16 -7.24 8.49 -1.78
N TYR A 17 -8.13 8.47 -0.78
CA TYR A 17 -7.75 8.17 0.60
C TYR A 17 -7.31 6.71 0.77
N ALA A 18 -8.05 5.77 0.17
CA ALA A 18 -7.71 4.35 0.22
C ALA A 18 -6.34 4.09 -0.41
N LEU A 19 -6.02 4.80 -1.50
CA LEU A 19 -4.68 4.79 -2.08
C LEU A 19 -3.60 5.23 -1.08
N VAL A 20 -3.76 6.40 -0.46
CA VAL A 20 -2.74 6.94 0.47
C VAL A 20 -2.51 5.96 1.62
N VAL A 21 -3.57 5.34 2.13
CA VAL A 21 -3.48 4.31 3.16
C VAL A 21 -2.71 3.09 2.65
N ALA A 22 -2.97 2.64 1.42
CA ALA A 22 -2.26 1.51 0.82
C ALA A 22 -0.76 1.79 0.63
N VAL A 23 -0.41 2.98 0.12
CA VAL A 23 0.99 3.43 -0.01
C VAL A 23 1.67 3.46 1.37
N ALA A 24 0.98 3.96 2.40
CA ALA A 24 1.52 4.01 3.75
C ALA A 24 1.74 2.62 4.35
N LYS A 25 0.82 1.66 4.12
CA LYS A 25 0.99 0.26 4.54
C LYS A 25 2.21 -0.35 3.87
N ARG A 26 2.32 -0.22 2.54
CA ARG A 26 3.44 -0.76 1.78
C ARG A 26 4.78 -0.15 2.19
N ALA A 27 4.81 1.15 2.43
CA ALA A 27 6.03 1.82 2.91
C ALA A 27 6.51 1.26 4.27
N ARG A 28 5.59 0.86 5.17
CA ARG A 28 5.96 0.23 6.44
C ARG A 28 6.57 -1.16 6.24
N GLU A 29 5.99 -1.97 5.34
CA GLU A 29 6.55 -3.29 4.98
C GLU A 29 7.98 -3.14 4.46
N ILE A 30 8.20 -2.23 3.51
CA ILE A 30 9.52 -1.94 2.95
C ILE A 30 10.51 -1.51 4.05
N THR A 31 10.10 -0.63 4.97
CA THR A 31 10.94 -0.24 6.11
C THR A 31 11.34 -1.45 6.94
N SER A 32 10.40 -2.34 7.28
CA SER A 32 10.71 -3.55 8.06
C SER A 32 11.63 -4.51 7.30
N GLU A 33 11.45 -4.67 5.99
CA GLU A 33 12.37 -5.45 5.13
C GLU A 33 13.79 -4.86 5.12
N MET A 34 13.90 -3.54 5.00
CA MET A 34 15.17 -2.82 5.02
C MET A 34 15.88 -2.98 6.36
N GLU A 35 15.15 -2.79 7.46
CA GLU A 35 15.65 -3.00 8.83
C GLU A 35 16.15 -4.43 9.03
N ASN A 36 15.36 -5.43 8.63
CA ASN A 36 15.70 -6.84 8.75
C ASN A 36 16.93 -7.23 7.90
N SER A 37 17.13 -6.58 6.76
CA SER A 37 18.29 -6.84 5.89
C SER A 37 19.60 -6.28 6.45
N GLY A 38 19.55 -5.33 7.40
CA GLY A 38 20.73 -4.70 8.02
C GLY A 38 21.56 -3.85 7.06
N GLN A 39 21.04 -3.52 5.88
CA GLN A 39 21.74 -2.72 4.86
C GLN A 39 21.37 -1.24 4.97
N ILE A 40 22.29 -0.36 4.60
CA ILE A 40 22.02 1.08 4.49
C ILE A 40 21.42 1.35 3.11
N TYR A 41 20.17 1.80 3.10
CA TYR A 41 19.49 2.22 1.88
C TYR A 41 19.45 3.74 1.78
N GLN A 42 19.69 4.25 0.57
CA GLN A 42 19.60 5.69 0.29
C GLN A 42 18.19 6.13 -0.12
N GLU A 43 17.39 5.21 -0.65
CA GLU A 43 16.03 5.52 -1.10
C GLU A 43 15.04 5.56 0.07
N LYS A 44 14.05 6.46 -0.04
CA LYS A 44 12.99 6.57 0.96
C LYS A 44 11.96 5.47 0.73
N PRO A 45 11.48 4.80 1.78
CA PRO A 45 10.50 3.72 1.66
C PRO A 45 9.19 4.16 1.00
N VAL A 46 8.78 5.42 1.21
CA VAL A 46 7.58 5.99 0.58
C VAL A 46 7.76 6.16 -0.93
N ASP A 47 8.94 6.58 -1.38
CA ASP A 47 9.21 6.77 -2.81
C ASP A 47 9.27 5.40 -3.53
N LEU A 48 9.84 4.39 -2.88
CA LEU A 48 9.82 3.00 -3.34
C LEU A 48 8.40 2.46 -3.47
N ALA A 49 7.57 2.62 -2.44
CA ALA A 49 6.18 2.18 -2.46
C ALA A 49 5.40 2.82 -3.63
N VAL A 50 5.52 4.14 -3.81
CA VAL A 50 4.86 4.85 -4.92
C VAL A 50 5.31 4.31 -6.28
N ARG A 51 6.62 4.08 -6.44
CA ARG A 51 7.20 3.55 -7.69
C ARG A 51 6.70 2.13 -7.99
N GLU A 52 6.58 1.28 -6.98
CA GLU A 52 5.98 -0.05 -7.13
C GLU A 52 4.55 0.05 -7.65
N PHE A 53 3.71 0.90 -7.03
CA PHE A 53 2.33 1.11 -7.48
C PHE A 53 2.20 1.67 -8.91
N MET A 54 3.21 2.37 -9.42
CA MET A 54 3.25 2.83 -10.82
C MET A 54 3.70 1.74 -11.80
N THR A 55 4.55 0.81 -11.34
CA THR A 55 5.24 -0.18 -12.17
C THR A 55 4.43 -1.47 -12.31
N TYR A 56 3.79 -1.92 -11.22
CA TYR A 56 3.07 -3.19 -11.18
C TYR A 56 1.55 -2.99 -11.07
N PRO A 57 0.75 -3.90 -11.65
CA PRO A 57 -0.70 -3.88 -11.45
C PRO A 57 -1.03 -4.34 -10.02
N TYR A 58 -1.45 -3.41 -9.17
CA TYR A 58 -1.95 -3.72 -7.83
C TYR A 58 -3.47 -3.71 -7.78
N LYS A 59 -4.04 -4.66 -7.05
CA LYS A 59 -5.46 -4.66 -6.67
C LYS A 59 -5.60 -4.16 -5.23
N LEU A 60 -6.22 -3.01 -5.05
CA LEU A 60 -6.53 -2.47 -3.73
C LEU A 60 -7.80 -3.12 -3.20
N VAL A 61 -7.67 -3.88 -2.12
CA VAL A 61 -8.81 -4.49 -1.40
C VAL A 61 -9.04 -3.68 -0.13
N VAL A 62 -10.21 -3.05 -0.04
CA VAL A 62 -10.64 -2.30 1.14
C VAL A 62 -11.59 -3.19 1.92
N CYS A 63 -11.12 -3.76 3.04
CA CYS A 63 -12.00 -4.46 3.97
C CYS A 63 -12.84 -3.41 4.70
N THR A 64 -14.14 -3.46 4.53
CA THR A 64 -15.05 -2.67 5.35
C THR A 64 -15.34 -3.44 6.63
N ASN A 65 -15.66 -2.76 7.73
CA ASN A 65 -15.88 -3.42 9.03
C ASN A 65 -17.07 -4.40 9.04
N GLU A 66 -17.79 -4.54 7.93
CA GLU A 66 -18.89 -5.52 7.77
C GLU A 66 -18.42 -6.89 7.26
N ASP A 67 -17.17 -7.00 6.76
CA ASP A 67 -16.61 -8.25 6.23
C ASP A 67 -16.07 -9.19 7.32
N SER A 68 -15.94 -8.71 8.57
CA SER A 68 -15.39 -9.48 9.71
C SER A 68 -16.45 -10.16 10.57
N ALA A 69 -17.73 -10.15 10.19
CA ALA A 69 -18.83 -10.65 11.01
C ALA A 69 -19.37 -12.04 10.62
N SER A 70 -18.77 -12.75 9.67
CA SER A 70 -19.34 -14.01 9.18
C SER A 70 -18.33 -15.09 8.82
N THR A 71 -17.42 -15.48 9.71
CA THR A 71 -16.88 -16.86 9.76
C THR A 71 -16.19 -17.12 11.10
N ASP A 72 -16.94 -17.33 12.18
CA ASP A 72 -16.43 -18.01 13.39
C ASP A 72 -17.60 -18.54 14.26
N ASP A 73 -18.63 -19.07 13.61
CA ASP A 73 -19.66 -19.87 14.27
C ASP A 73 -20.17 -20.92 13.29
N LEU A 74 -19.52 -22.10 13.29
CA LEU A 74 -20.14 -23.39 13.02
C LEU A 74 -19.12 -24.52 13.31
N GLN A 75 -19.25 -25.03 14.54
CA GLN A 75 -18.89 -26.35 15.09
C GLN A 75 -17.42 -26.76 15.22
#